data_AF-A0A0B8QEK5-F1
#
_entry.id   AF-A0A0B8QEK5-F1
#
_cell.length_a   1.000
_cell.length_b   1.000
_cell.length_c   1.000
_cell.angle_alpha   90.00
_cell.angle_beta   90.00
_cell.angle_gamma   90.00
#
_symmetry.space_group_name_H-M   'P 1'
#
loop_
_entity.id
_entity.type
_entity.pdbx_description
1 polymer ?
#
loop_
_entity_poly.entity_id
_entity_poly.type
_entity_poly.pdbx_seq_one_letter_code
_entity_poly.pdbx_strand_id
1 'polypeptide(L)'
;MKKSQRVTASFDYTDFLAHSSASPRWRFIDALQSIAPIFSTTWRHQLASESTQDKEQLLWESALVHLSSTNGDESNLSRLMKLARSQGIECLMLSLPYSFEPSQIEDIEVKGRVEIKVLDEEHWKVKIKAAH
;
A
#
# COMPACT_ATOMS: atom_id res chain seq x y z
N MET A 1 6.49 -22.40 16.05
CA MET A 1 6.99 -21.19 15.37
C MET A 1 5.89 -20.13 15.44
N LYS A 2 6.04 -19.09 16.28
CA LYS A 2 5.03 -18.03 16.41
C LYS A 2 5.07 -17.17 15.15
N LYS A 3 4.10 -17.32 14.24
CA LYS A 3 3.85 -16.31 13.20
C LYS A 3 3.39 -15.06 13.94
N SER A 4 4.30 -14.13 14.19
CA SER A 4 3.96 -12.81 14.74
C SER A 4 2.91 -12.22 13.81
N GLN A 5 1.69 -12.02 14.31
CA GLN A 5 0.64 -11.30 13.60
C GLN A 5 1.12 -9.85 13.46
N ARG A 6 1.77 -9.56 12.33
CA ARG A 6 2.18 -8.19 11.98
C ARG A 6 0.95 -7.48 11.43
N VAL A 7 0.71 -6.24 11.86
CA VAL A 7 -0.34 -5.40 11.29
C VAL A 7 -0.04 -5.25 9.81
N THR A 8 -0.94 -5.79 8.98
CA THR A 8 -0.75 -5.86 7.53
C THR A 8 -1.90 -5.12 6.86
N ALA A 9 -1.63 -4.45 5.74
CA ALA A 9 -2.64 -3.80 4.91
C ALA A 9 -2.31 -4.03 3.43
N SER A 10 -3.30 -3.92 2.55
CA SER A 10 -3.14 -3.91 1.10
C SER A 10 -3.51 -2.55 0.49
N PHE A 11 -2.86 -2.21 -0.61
CA PHE A 11 -3.10 -0.97 -1.34
C PHE A 11 -2.91 -1.21 -2.84
N ASP A 12 -3.93 -0.87 -3.62
CA ASP A 12 -3.89 -0.97 -5.07
C ASP A 12 -3.53 0.39 -5.67
N TYR A 13 -2.27 0.55 -6.08
CA TYR A 13 -1.79 1.80 -6.66
C TYR A 13 -2.34 2.01 -8.08
N THR A 14 -2.64 0.94 -8.82
CA THR A 14 -3.30 1.01 -10.13
C THR A 14 -4.66 1.65 -9.99
N ASP A 15 -5.46 1.13 -9.06
CA ASP A 15 -6.78 1.65 -8.77
C ASP A 15 -6.70 3.09 -8.23
N PHE A 16 -5.71 3.39 -7.38
CA PHE A 16 -5.49 4.74 -6.90
C PHE A 16 -5.20 5.73 -8.04
N LEU A 17 -4.34 5.38 -8.99
CA LEU A 17 -4.03 6.25 -10.12
C LEU A 17 -5.26 6.50 -11.00
N ALA A 18 -6.03 5.44 -11.30
CA ALA A 18 -7.28 5.56 -12.05
C ALA A 18 -8.25 6.55 -11.39
N HIS A 19 -8.41 6.46 -10.07
CA HIS A 19 -9.36 7.27 -9.32
C HIS A 19 -8.84 8.67 -8.95
N SER A 20 -7.53 8.86 -8.83
CA SER A 20 -6.93 10.19 -8.59
C SER A 20 -7.20 11.18 -9.74
N SER A 21 -7.47 10.67 -10.95
CA SER A 21 -7.74 11.44 -12.16
C SER A 21 -9.21 11.89 -12.31
N ALA A 22 -10.15 11.26 -11.59
CA ALA A 22 -11.59 11.51 -11.70
C ALA A 22 -12.21 11.82 -10.32
N SER A 23 -12.59 13.06 -10.07
CA SER A 23 -13.43 13.40 -8.91
C SER A 23 -14.80 12.71 -9.02
N PRO A 24 -15.43 12.18 -7.93
CA PRO A 24 -15.45 12.70 -6.57
C PRO A 24 -15.03 11.71 -5.46
N ARG A 25 -14.36 12.25 -4.43
CA ARG A 25 -13.71 11.62 -3.26
C ARG A 25 -14.57 10.71 -2.34
N TRP A 26 -15.79 10.33 -2.71
CA TRP A 26 -16.79 9.82 -1.74
C TRP A 26 -17.53 8.53 -2.14
N ARG A 27 -17.18 7.85 -3.25
CA ARG A 27 -17.96 6.69 -3.74
C ARG A 27 -17.35 5.29 -3.52
N PHE A 28 -16.19 5.17 -2.87
CA PHE A 28 -15.43 3.90 -2.87
C PHE A 28 -15.18 3.24 -1.51
N ILE A 29 -15.44 3.89 -0.38
CA ILE A 29 -15.30 3.21 0.92
C ILE A 29 -16.23 1.99 1.01
N ASP A 30 -17.43 2.07 0.44
CA ASP A 30 -18.36 0.93 0.40
C ASP A 30 -17.95 -0.16 -0.62
N ALA A 31 -17.11 0.16 -1.63
CA ALA A 31 -16.70 -0.78 -2.67
C ALA A 31 -15.46 -1.60 -2.29
N LEU A 32 -14.54 -1.06 -1.49
CA LEU A 32 -13.41 -1.82 -0.93
C LEU A 32 -13.85 -3.00 -0.06
N GLN A 33 -15.10 -3.00 0.42
CA GLN A 33 -15.69 -4.11 1.19
C GLN A 33 -15.90 -5.40 0.38
N SER A 34 -15.91 -5.33 -0.96
CA SER A 34 -16.26 -6.47 -1.84
C SER A 34 -15.11 -6.93 -2.73
N ILE A 35 -14.14 -6.05 -3.00
CA ILE A 35 -13.08 -6.28 -3.97
C ILE A 35 -11.76 -6.46 -3.23
N ALA A 36 -11.66 -7.53 -2.44
CA ALA A 36 -10.32 -8.05 -2.13
C ALA A 36 -9.70 -8.44 -3.47
N PRO A 37 -8.57 -7.84 -3.91
CA PRO A 37 -7.96 -8.21 -5.17
C PRO A 37 -7.67 -9.71 -5.17
N ILE A 38 -7.62 -10.33 -6.35
CA ILE A 38 -7.42 -11.78 -6.52
C ILE A 38 -5.97 -12.13 -6.15
N PHE A 39 -5.68 -12.03 -4.87
CA PHE A 39 -4.42 -12.37 -4.25
C PHE A 39 -4.47 -13.84 -3.87
N SER A 40 -3.32 -14.53 -4.00
CA SER A 40 -3.22 -15.95 -3.68
C SER A 40 -3.83 -16.28 -2.30
N THR A 41 -4.41 -17.47 -2.14
CA THR A 41 -5.09 -17.92 -0.91
C THR A 41 -4.23 -17.76 0.36
N THR A 42 -2.89 -17.80 0.20
CA THR A 42 -1.95 -17.60 1.32
C THR A 42 -1.84 -16.14 1.79
N TRP A 43 -2.14 -15.17 0.93
CA TRP A 43 -2.11 -13.73 1.22
C TRP A 43 -3.40 -13.29 1.92
N ARG A 44 -4.56 -13.80 1.46
CA ARG A 44 -5.86 -13.57 2.11
C ARG A 44 -5.85 -13.97 3.58
N HIS A 45 -5.20 -15.09 3.91
CA HIS A 45 -5.09 -15.56 5.29
C HIS A 45 -4.21 -14.68 6.20
N GLN A 46 -3.36 -13.82 5.62
CA GLN A 46 -2.55 -12.85 6.37
C GLN A 46 -3.30 -11.54 6.65
N LEU A 47 -4.36 -11.25 5.89
CA LEU A 47 -5.10 -9.97 5.92
C LEU A 47 -6.46 -10.07 6.63
N ALA A 48 -7.01 -11.27 6.84
CA ALA A 48 -8.41 -11.52 7.23
C ALA A 48 -8.84 -11.11 8.67
N SER A 49 -8.22 -10.11 9.30
CA SER A 49 -8.69 -9.53 10.56
C SER A 49 -9.44 -8.22 10.33
N GLU A 50 -10.51 -7.96 11.09
CA GLU A 50 -11.29 -6.70 11.04
C GLU A 50 -10.40 -5.46 11.20
N SER A 51 -9.38 -5.53 12.07
CA SER A 51 -8.38 -4.46 12.25
C SER A 51 -7.56 -4.14 11.00
N THR A 52 -7.47 -5.05 10.02
CA THR A 52 -6.78 -4.80 8.75
C THR A 52 -7.61 -3.90 7.85
N GLN A 53 -8.92 -4.18 7.76
CA GLN A 53 -9.85 -3.46 6.90
C GLN A 53 -9.91 -1.97 7.29
N ASP A 54 -9.97 -1.68 8.59
CA ASP A 54 -9.95 -0.31 9.10
C ASP A 54 -8.67 0.43 8.71
N LYS A 55 -7.52 -0.25 8.71
CA LYS A 55 -6.22 0.34 8.34
C LYS A 55 -6.09 0.58 6.85
N GLU A 56 -6.62 -0.32 6.03
CA GLU A 56 -6.67 -0.14 4.57
C GLU A 56 -7.50 1.09 4.22
N GLN A 57 -8.71 1.21 4.80
CA GLN A 57 -9.58 2.37 4.58
C GLN A 57 -8.89 3.68 5.00
N LEU A 58 -8.32 3.74 6.22
CA LEU A 58 -7.60 4.92 6.70
C LEU A 58 -6.40 5.28 5.82
N LEU A 59 -5.69 4.28 5.29
CA LEU A 59 -4.57 4.48 4.39
C LEU A 59 -5.02 5.08 3.06
N TRP A 60 -6.12 4.56 2.50
CA TRP A 60 -6.75 5.07 1.29
C TRP A 60 -7.22 6.51 1.43
N GLU A 61 -7.95 6.83 2.50
CA GLU A 61 -8.40 8.21 2.78
C GLU A 61 -7.20 9.17 2.88
N SER A 62 -6.14 8.76 3.59
CA SER A 62 -4.93 9.54 3.71
C SER A 62 -4.21 9.72 2.38
N ALA A 63 -4.15 8.68 1.56
CA ALA A 63 -3.51 8.72 0.24
C ALA A 63 -4.22 9.70 -0.70
N LEU A 64 -5.56 9.71 -0.73
CA LEU A 64 -6.37 10.64 -1.53
C LEU A 64 -6.17 12.12 -1.16
N VAL A 65 -5.74 12.39 0.07
CA VAL A 65 -5.45 13.76 0.55
C VAL A 65 -4.00 14.14 0.29
N HIS A 66 -3.07 13.19 0.39
CA HIS A 66 -1.64 13.49 0.50
C HIS A 66 -0.78 13.09 -0.70
N LEU A 67 -1.25 12.21 -1.57
CA LEU A 67 -0.57 11.87 -2.82
C LEU A 67 -1.03 12.82 -3.93
N SER A 68 -0.14 13.11 -4.88
CA SER A 68 -0.46 14.00 -6.01
C SER A 68 -0.21 13.28 -7.33
N SER A 69 -1.17 13.35 -8.24
CA SER A 69 -0.98 12.89 -9.63
C SER A 69 0.06 13.72 -10.40
N THR A 70 0.46 14.90 -9.87
CA THR A 70 1.50 15.75 -10.47
C THR A 70 2.91 15.44 -9.96
N ASN A 71 3.04 14.61 -8.92
CA ASN A 71 4.34 14.19 -8.39
C ASN A 71 4.76 12.89 -9.06
N GLY A 72 6.07 12.67 -9.20
CA GLY A 72 6.59 11.39 -9.67
C GLY A 72 6.22 10.25 -8.72
N ASP A 73 5.94 9.08 -9.29
CA ASP A 73 5.41 7.94 -8.55
C ASP A 73 6.32 7.46 -7.43
N GLU A 74 7.65 7.55 -7.58
CA GLU A 74 8.60 7.28 -6.49
C GLU A 74 8.34 8.14 -5.24
N SER A 75 8.01 9.43 -5.45
CA SER A 75 7.71 10.36 -4.38
C SER A 75 6.36 10.06 -3.74
N ASN A 76 5.37 9.68 -4.54
CA ASN A 76 4.07 9.24 -4.05
C ASN A 76 4.19 7.96 -3.23
N LEU A 77 4.89 6.94 -3.73
CA LEU A 77 5.13 5.69 -3.02
C LEU A 77 5.91 5.93 -1.72
N SER A 78 6.96 6.75 -1.74
CA SER A 78 7.69 7.14 -0.54
C SER A 78 6.79 7.81 0.51
N ARG A 79 5.79 8.59 0.07
CA ARG A 79 4.82 9.24 0.95
C ARG A 79 3.76 8.25 1.45
N LEU A 80 3.31 7.33 0.62
CA LEU A 80 2.43 6.22 1.00
C LEU A 80 3.08 5.38 2.12
N MET A 81 4.38 5.08 2.04
CA MET A 81 5.10 4.35 3.09
C MET A 81 5.13 5.12 4.43
N LYS A 82 5.20 6.46 4.38
CA LYS A 82 5.15 7.30 5.58
C LYS A 82 3.75 7.32 6.19
N LEU A 83 2.70 7.39 5.37
CA LEU A 83 1.32 7.30 5.83
C LEU A 83 1.05 5.95 6.50
N ALA A 84 1.43 4.86 5.86
CA ALA A 84 1.24 3.52 6.40
C ALA A 84 1.96 3.34 7.75
N ARG A 85 3.18 3.86 7.90
CA ARG A 85 3.89 3.89 9.20
C ARG A 85 3.12 4.66 10.26
N SER A 86 2.61 5.84 9.92
CA SER A 86 1.89 6.70 10.87
C SER A 86 0.61 6.04 11.40
N GLN A 87 0.06 5.10 10.64
CA GLN A 87 -1.12 4.33 10.99
C GLN A 87 -0.78 3.01 11.70
N GLY A 88 0.50 2.72 11.93
CA GLY A 88 0.96 1.50 12.59
C GLY A 88 0.95 0.25 11.70
N ILE A 89 0.93 0.42 10.37
CA ILE A 89 1.07 -0.69 9.43
C ILE A 89 2.53 -1.12 9.41
N GLU A 90 2.79 -2.40 9.67
CA GLU A 90 4.14 -2.96 9.68
C GLU A 90 4.49 -3.63 8.35
N CYS A 91 3.46 -4.08 7.62
CA CYS A 91 3.60 -4.73 6.32
C CYS A 91 2.52 -4.21 5.36
N LEU A 92 2.93 -3.66 4.23
CA LEU A 92 2.05 -3.20 3.16
C LEU A 92 2.20 -4.12 1.94
N MET A 93 1.09 -4.66 1.45
CA MET A 93 1.00 -5.33 0.16
C MET A 93 0.60 -4.30 -0.88
N LEU A 94 1.42 -4.13 -1.91
CA LEU A 94 1.23 -3.08 -2.91
C LEU A 94 1.07 -3.71 -4.29
N SER A 95 0.01 -3.35 -5.00
CA SER A 95 -0.17 -3.64 -6.42
C SER A 95 0.17 -2.40 -7.25
N LEU A 96 0.88 -2.57 -8.35
CA LEU A 96 1.42 -1.50 -9.19
C LEU A 96 0.98 -1.69 -10.66
N PRO A 97 0.67 -0.60 -11.38
CA PRO A 97 0.24 -0.68 -12.79
C PRO A 97 1.39 -0.85 -13.78
N TYR A 98 2.61 -0.74 -13.30
CA TYR A 98 3.84 -0.88 -14.07
C TYR A 98 5.00 -1.18 -13.11
N SER A 99 6.07 -1.76 -13.67
CA SER A 99 7.28 -2.06 -12.93
C SER A 99 8.16 -0.81 -12.75
N PHE A 100 9.00 -0.85 -11.73
CA PHE A 100 10.00 0.19 -11.44
C PHE A 100 11.40 -0.36 -11.69
N GLU A 101 12.30 0.50 -12.15
CA GLU A 101 13.70 0.14 -12.30
C GLU A 101 14.36 -0.08 -10.93
N PRO A 102 15.41 -0.92 -10.84
CA PRO A 102 16.07 -1.22 -9.56
C PRO A 102 16.54 0.02 -8.79
N SER A 103 17.03 1.04 -9.49
CA SER A 103 17.46 2.31 -8.88
C SER A 103 16.29 3.10 -8.28
N GLN A 104 15.11 3.04 -8.90
CA GLN A 104 13.91 3.69 -8.38
C GLN A 104 13.40 2.97 -7.13
N ILE A 105 13.48 1.63 -7.11
CA ILE A 105 13.13 0.83 -5.94
C ILE A 105 14.04 1.18 -4.77
N GLU A 106 15.35 1.24 -4.99
CA GLU A 106 16.34 1.64 -3.96
C GLU A 106 16.04 3.05 -3.41
N ASP A 107 15.73 3.99 -4.30
CA ASP A 107 15.35 5.35 -3.92
C ASP A 107 14.10 5.38 -3.02
N ILE A 108 13.08 4.56 -3.36
CA ILE A 108 11.86 4.42 -2.54
C ILE A 108 12.18 3.74 -1.20
N GLU A 109 13.06 2.73 -1.16
CA GLU A 109 13.48 2.08 0.09
C GLU A 109 14.17 3.05 1.04
N VAL A 110 15.08 3.87 0.52
CA VAL A 110 15.85 4.86 1.28
C VAL A 110 14.94 6.00 1.76
N LYS A 111 14.22 6.66 0.85
CA LYS A 111 13.34 7.81 1.16
C LYS A 111 12.15 7.39 2.03
N GLY A 112 11.63 6.20 1.75
CA GLY A 112 10.52 5.57 2.46
C GLY A 112 10.94 4.90 3.76
N ARG A 113 12.23 4.68 4.02
CA ARG A 113 12.74 3.88 5.16
C ARG A 113 11.98 2.57 5.32
N VAL A 114 11.94 1.79 4.24
CA VAL A 114 11.27 0.49 4.17
C VAL A 114 12.24 -0.58 3.69
N GLU A 115 11.75 -1.81 3.61
CA GLU A 115 12.38 -2.93 2.92
C GLU A 115 11.34 -3.46 1.92
N ILE A 116 11.65 -3.41 0.63
CA ILE A 116 10.77 -3.83 -0.47
C ILE A 116 11.24 -5.19 -0.95
N LYS A 117 10.33 -6.16 -0.88
CA LYS A 117 10.48 -7.44 -1.54
C LYS A 117 9.55 -7.49 -2.75
N VAL A 118 10.12 -7.40 -3.95
CA VAL A 118 9.40 -7.64 -5.20
C VAL A 118 8.97 -9.12 -5.21
N LEU A 119 7.66 -9.36 -5.34
CA LEU A 119 7.11 -10.73 -5.44
C LEU A 119 7.02 -11.14 -6.91
N ASP A 120 6.55 -10.23 -7.76
CA ASP A 120 6.46 -10.32 -9.21
C ASP A 120 6.46 -8.89 -9.81
N GLU A 121 6.20 -8.76 -11.11
CA GLU A 121 6.28 -7.50 -11.86
C GLU A 121 5.30 -6.42 -11.38
N GLU A 122 4.19 -6.83 -10.75
CA GLU A 122 3.08 -5.96 -10.35
C GLU A 122 2.89 -5.91 -8.82
N HIS A 123 3.43 -6.88 -8.07
CA HIS A 123 3.17 -7.02 -6.64
C HIS A 123 4.42 -6.90 -5.77
N TRP A 124 4.36 -5.99 -4.81
CA TRP A 124 5.42 -5.78 -3.82
C TRP A 124 4.96 -6.11 -2.41
N LYS A 125 5.88 -6.66 -1.64
CA LYS A 125 5.80 -6.79 -0.20
C LYS A 125 6.70 -5.79 0.48
N VAL A 126 6.10 -4.76 1.08
CA VAL A 126 6.83 -3.69 1.75
C VAL A 126 6.77 -3.87 3.25
N LYS A 127 7.93 -3.99 3.89
CA LYS A 127 8.05 -4.04 5.35
C LYS A 127 8.46 -2.65 5.85
N ILE A 128 7.62 -2.09 6.71
CA ILE A 128 7.83 -0.74 7.24
C ILE A 128 8.76 -0.84 8.45
N LYS A 129 9.89 -0.12 8.39
CA LYS A 129 10.83 -0.05 9.52
C LYS A 129 10.21 0.85 10.60
N ALA A 130 10.19 0.38 11.84
CA ALA A 130 9.73 1.18 12.97
C ALA A 130 10.50 2.51 13.05
N ALA A 131 9.82 3.58 13.46
CA ALA A 131 10.51 4.82 13.79
C ALA A 131 11.35 4.56 15.05
N HIS A 132 12.67 4.68 14.91
CA HIS A 132 13.63 4.53 16.00
C HIS A 132 13.82 5.85 16.74
#